data_AF-A0A920JYM2-F1
#
_entry.id   AF-A0A920JYM2-F1
#
_cell.length_a   1.000
_cell.length_b   1.000
_cell.length_c   1.000
_cell.angle_alpha   90.00
_cell.angle_beta   90.00
_cell.angle_gamma   90.00
#
_symmetry.space_group_name_H-M   'P 1'
#
loop_
_entity.id
_entity.type
_entity.pdbx_description
1 polymer ?
#
loop_
_entity_poly.entity_id
_entity_poly.type
_entity_poly.pdbx_seq_one_letter_code
_entity_poly.pdbx_strand_id
1 'polypeptide(L)' 'MIRTLILTEKEGWHYQQLKLSLTKLNHSVDSACISDINIVLGRNETILENQGERLPKIDNVIVRFIPEEH' A
#
# COMPACT_ATOMS: atom_id res chain seq x y z
N MET A 1 -4.84 2.74 15.48
CA MET A 1 -5.22 3.36 14.19
C MET A 1 -4.93 2.32 13.12
N ILE A 2 -5.91 1.97 12.29
CA ILE A 2 -5.74 0.93 11.26
C ILE A 2 -4.83 1.49 10.16
N ARG A 3 -3.79 0.74 9.79
CA ARG A 3 -2.85 1.14 8.74
C ARG A 3 -3.15 0.41 7.44
N THR A 4 -3.47 1.16 6.40
CA THR A 4 -3.82 0.65 5.07
C THR A 4 -2.76 1.07 4.07
N LEU A 5 -2.17 0.10 3.38
CA LEU A 5 -1.24 0.32 2.28
C LEU A 5 -2.00 0.21 0.96
N ILE A 6 -1.93 1.25 0.13
CA ILE A 6 -2.46 1.23 -1.23
C ILE A 6 -1.31 0.97 -2.20
N LEU A 7 -1.33 -0.20 -2.85
CA LEU A 7 -0.39 -0.53 -3.92
C LEU A 7 -0.94 0.03 -5.23
N THR A 8 -0.24 1.00 -5.82
CA THR A 8 -0.70 1.69 -7.03
C THR A 8 0.47 2.27 -7.82
N GLU A 9 0.44 2.10 -9.14
CA GLU A 9 1.42 2.69 -10.06
C GLU A 9 1.24 4.22 -10.22
N LYS A 10 0.01 4.71 -10.05
CA LYS A 10 -0.33 6.12 -10.28
C LYS A 10 -1.27 6.68 -9.20
N GLU A 11 -0.92 7.81 -8.61
CA GLU A 11 -1.71 8.51 -7.60
C GLU A 11 -2.76 9.48 -8.19
N GLY A 12 -3.53 9.02 -9.19
CA GLY A 12 -4.56 9.82 -9.87
C GLY A 12 -5.84 10.04 -9.06
N TRP A 13 -6.88 10.58 -9.70
CA TRP A 13 -8.14 10.95 -9.04
C TRP A 13 -8.78 9.82 -8.20
N HIS A 14 -8.82 8.60 -8.74
CA HIS A 14 -9.35 7.43 -8.02
C HIS A 14 -8.57 7.12 -6.73
N TYR A 15 -7.24 7.26 -6.75
CA TYR A 15 -6.42 7.09 -5.56
C TYR A 15 -6.75 8.15 -4.50
N GLN A 16 -6.90 9.41 -4.91
CA GLN A 16 -7.24 10.50 -3.99
C GLN A 16 -8.61 10.29 -3.33
N GLN A 17 -9.63 9.84 -4.08
CA GLN A 17 -10.94 9.53 -3.51
C GLN A 17 -10.88 8.38 -2.51
N LEU A 18 -10.11 7.34 -2.82
CA LEU A 18 -9.91 6.20 -1.92
C LEU A 18 -9.21 6.62 -0.62
N LYS A 19 -8.10 7.37 -0.75
CA LYS A 19 -7.34 7.91 0.38
C LYS A 19 -8.24 8.77 1.28
N LEU A 20 -8.99 9.71 0.71
CA LEU A 20 -9.92 10.57 1.45
C LEU A 20 -10.98 9.75 2.21
N SER A 21 -11.52 8.71 1.59
CA SER A 21 -12.53 7.85 2.21
C SER A 21 -11.96 7.08 3.39
N LEU A 22 -10.75 6.50 3.25
CA LEU A 22 -10.07 5.78 4.32
C LEU A 22 -9.65 6.69 5.46
N THR A 23 -9.13 7.89 5.17
CA THR A 23 -8.78 8.86 6.20
C THR A 23 -10.01 9.33 6.98
N LYS A 24 -11.17 9.50 6.33
CA LYS A 24 -12.45 9.79 7.02
C LYS A 24 -12.89 8.67 7.97
N LEU A 25 -12.47 7.43 7.72
CA LEU A 25 -12.68 6.27 8.59
C LEU A 25 -11.59 6.13 9.66
N ASN A 26 -10.71 7.12 9.83
CA ASN A 26 -9.59 7.11 10.79
C ASN A 26 -8.53 6.03 10.49
N HIS A 27 -8.28 5.75 9.21
CA HIS A 27 -7.14 4.94 8.77
C HIS A 27 -5.90 5.82 8.54
N SER A 28 -4.73 5.29 8.88
CA SER A 28 -3.45 5.73 8.30
C SER A 28 -3.36 5.18 6.89
N VAL A 29 -3.07 6.02 5.90
CA VAL A 29 -2.98 5.59 4.50
C VAL A 29 -1.58 5.89 3.97
N ASP A 30 -0.86 4.83 3.64
CA ASP A 30 0.44 4.87 2.95
C ASP A 30 0.26 4.30 1.53
N SER A 31 1.16 4.64 0.61
CA SER A 31 1.14 4.14 -0.77
C SER A 31 2.52 3.72 -1.24
N ALA A 32 2.55 2.74 -2.14
CA ALA A 32 3.78 2.28 -2.79
C ALA A 32 3.47 1.69 -4.17
N CYS A 33 4.48 1.68 -5.03
CA CYS A 33 4.43 0.98 -6.31
C CYS A 33 4.44 -0.55 -6.07
N ILE A 34 3.69 -1.35 -6.84
CA ILE A 34 3.69 -2.80 -6.61
C ILE A 34 5.05 -3.43 -6.92
N SER A 35 5.76 -2.87 -7.91
CA SER A 35 7.10 -3.31 -8.31
C SER A 35 8.16 -3.14 -7.22
N ASP A 36 7.89 -2.24 -6.26
CA ASP A 36 8.86 -1.83 -5.25
C ASP A 36 8.67 -2.57 -3.93
N ILE A 37 7.58 -3.34 -3.81
CA ILE A 37 7.25 -4.11 -2.61
C ILE A 37 7.84 -5.50 -2.68
N ASN A 38 8.60 -5.84 -1.64
CA ASN A 38 9.08 -7.18 -1.38
C ASN A 38 8.40 -7.77 -0.15
N ILE A 39 8.10 -9.07 -0.22
CA ILE A 39 7.64 -9.85 0.94
C ILE A 39 8.83 -10.67 1.43
N VAL A 40 9.30 -10.35 2.63
CA VAL A 40 10.39 -11.08 3.28
C VAL A 40 9.78 -12.02 4.32
N LEU A 41 10.02 -13.31 4.15
CA LEU A 41 9.60 -14.34 5.10
C LEU A 41 10.68 -14.46 6.18
N GLY A 42 10.46 -13.82 7.32
CA GLY A 42 11.25 -14.03 8.53
C GLY A 42 10.87 -15.33 9.23
N ARG A 43 11.70 -15.80 10.17
CA ARG A 43 11.45 -17.04 10.92
C ARG A 43 10.09 -17.05 11.66
N ASN A 44 9.64 -15.89 12.13
CA ASN A 44 8.43 -15.75 12.96
C ASN A 44 7.44 -14.70 12.45
N GLU A 45 7.77 -13.96 11.39
CA GLU A 45 6.92 -12.90 10.87
C GLU A 45 7.13 -12.71 9.36
N THR A 46 6.07 -12.35 8.66
CA THR A 46 6.13 -11.86 7.29
C THR A 46 6.33 -10.35 7.33
N ILE A 47 7.38 -9.87 6.68
CA ILE A 47 7.76 -8.47 6.63
C ILE A 47 7.49 -7.93 5.22
N LEU A 48 6.93 -6.73 5.14
CA LEU A 48 6.87 -5.97 3.90
C LEU A 48 8.04 -4.99 3.86
N GLU A 49 8.75 -4.96 2.73
CA GLU A 49 9.78 -3.97 2.45
C GLU A 49 9.38 -3.15 1.23
N ASN A 50 9.70 -1.87 1.25
CA ASN A 50 9.57 -0.96 0.11
C ASN A 50 10.95 -0.42 -0.22
N GLN A 51 11.51 -0.77 -1.39
CA GLN A 51 12.85 -0.37 -1.80
C GLN A 51 13.95 -0.67 -0.76
N GLY A 52 13.82 -1.79 -0.05
CA GLY A 52 14.77 -2.22 1.00
C GLY A 52 14.52 -1.60 2.38
N GLU A 53 13.56 -0.68 2.52
CA GLU A 53 13.12 -0.19 3.82
C GLU A 53 11.97 -1.03 4.36
N ARG A 54 12.11 -1.51 5.60
CA ARG A 54 11.06 -2.26 6.28
C ARG A 54 9.86 -1.36 6.57
N LEU A 55 8.70 -1.74 6.02
CA LEU A 55 7.46 -1.06 6.31
C LEU A 55 6.99 -1.38 7.74
N PRO A 56 6.31 -0.42 8.40
CA PRO A 56 5.65 -0.68 9.67
C PRO A 56 4.54 -1.72 9.49
N LYS A 57 4.02 -2.26 10.60
CA LYS A 57 2.88 -3.19 10.55
C LYS A 57 1.73 -2.60 9.75
N ILE A 58 1.31 -3.32 8.71
CA ILE A 58 0.18 -3.01 7.85
C ILE A 58 -0.99 -3.93 8.24
N ASP A 59 -2.17 -3.36 8.44
CA ASP A 59 -3.38 -4.12 8.78
C ASP A 59 -4.17 -4.51 7.52
N ASN A 60 -4.18 -3.63 6.50
CA ASN A 60 -4.90 -3.84 5.24
C ASN A 60 -4.04 -3.48 4.03
N VAL A 61 -4.20 -4.22 2.94
CA VAL A 61 -3.59 -3.91 1.65
C VAL A 61 -4.70 -3.76 0.60
N ILE A 62 -4.67 -2.68 -0.16
CA ILE A 62 -5.54 -2.49 -1.33
C ILE A 62 -4.65 -2.46 -2.57
N VAL A 63 -4.89 -3.38 -3.51
CA VAL A 63 -4.16 -3.43 -4.77
C VAL A 63 -4.96 -2.71 -5.84
N ARG A 64 -4.37 -1.66 -6.42
CA ARG A 64 -4.92 -0.92 -7.56
C ARG A 64 -3.98 -1.03 -8.75
N PHE A 65 -4.20 -2.07 -9.54
CA PHE A 65 -3.53 -2.24 -10.82
C PHE A 65 -4.22 -1.37 -11.89
N ILE A 66 -3.45 -0.56 -12.61
CA ILE A 66 -3.94 0.16 -13.80
C ILE A 66 -3.26 -0.49 -15.00
N PRO A 67 -3.97 -1.22 -15.85
CA PRO A 67 -3.37 -1.75 -17.07
C PRO A 67 -2.89 -0.59 -17.94
N GLU A 68 -1.70 -0.72 -18.53
CA GLU A 68 -1.28 0.19 -19.60
C GLU A 68 -2.11 -0.13 -20.84
N GLU A 69 -2.78 0.87 -21.40
CA GLU A 69 -3.36 0.75 -22.74
C GLU A 69 -2.21 0.86 -23.75
N HIS A 70 -1.91 -0.26 -24.43
CA HIS A 70 -1.02 -0.30 -25.59
C HIS A 70 -1.80 -0.07 -26.88
#